data_AF-W6ZN62-F1
#
_entry.id   AF-W6ZN62-F1
#
_cell.length_a   1.000
_cell.length_b   1.000
_cell.length_c   1.000
_cell.angle_alpha   90.00
_cell.angle_beta   90.00
_cell.angle_gamma   90.00
#
_symmetry.space_group_name_H-M   'P 1'
#
loop_
_entity.id
_entity.type
_entity.pdbx_description
1 polymer ?
#
loop_
_entity_poly.entity_id
_entity_poly.type
_entity_poly.pdbx_seq_one_letter_code
_entity_poly.pdbx_strand_id
1 'polypeptide(L)'
;MAPKDLLRSRPHGVPTILILILGSLIFRWATSKDLSEYDPFMPILQGEIVARVSGLRDAYGMANNHLDSSLDLEYWRERMRSTITIDSDLESDSGDSIDTEFQQALRESRDDYFTQSKHFIHIPIGPTPQQLRILPQHSLWNRPYFRDPRRGLNHFDYIDNTWVLRHPALPLVNPADFDFAAEYLESGGFGIRLPLDPGNSSSEDHSTVLTQCYAAWSVADRLDMHDLMEHVVDKLESITPDRDEMMVFACRIFGKKRDGDLPGHYRIKEFLAKFIAENWWGYVREGGEWFVERLERLPELERDVCEKRLEVLNERLDREDEKEEEEEEEEEEEDGGDGMEVD
;
A
#
# COMPACT_ATOMS: atom_id res chain seq x y z
N MET A 1 -0.99 18.13 -34.16
CA MET A 1 -1.72 19.42 -34.31
C MET A 1 -3.10 19.14 -34.88
N ALA A 2 -4.14 19.93 -34.54
CA ALA A 2 -5.48 19.75 -35.13
C ALA A 2 -5.47 20.03 -36.64
N PRO A 3 -6.20 19.26 -37.48
CA PRO A 3 -6.21 19.48 -38.93
C PRO A 3 -6.67 20.89 -39.29
N LYS A 4 -5.98 21.54 -40.26
CA LYS A 4 -6.28 22.92 -40.68
C LYS A 4 -7.71 23.08 -41.19
N ASP A 5 -8.28 22.03 -41.79
CA ASP A 5 -9.65 22.02 -42.29
C ASP A 5 -10.69 22.02 -41.17
N LEU A 6 -10.32 21.54 -39.98
CA LEU A 6 -11.21 21.57 -38.82
C LEU A 6 -11.49 23.01 -38.39
N LEU A 7 -10.48 23.88 -38.39
CA LEU A 7 -10.64 25.29 -38.02
C LEU A 7 -11.58 26.05 -38.95
N ARG A 8 -11.68 25.62 -40.23
CA ARG A 8 -12.61 26.19 -41.21
C ARG A 8 -14.06 25.78 -40.95
N SER A 9 -14.27 24.64 -40.28
CA SER A 9 -15.60 24.12 -39.95
C SER A 9 -16.17 24.65 -38.62
N ARG A 10 -15.46 25.57 -37.95
CA ARG A 10 -15.84 26.05 -36.61
C ARG A 10 -17.22 26.75 -36.63
N PRO A 11 -18.23 26.23 -35.92
CA PRO A 11 -19.51 26.90 -35.81
C PRO A 11 -19.39 28.19 -35.00
N HIS A 12 -20.16 29.21 -35.36
CA HIS A 12 -20.21 30.45 -34.59
C HIS A 12 -20.71 30.19 -33.17
N GLY A 13 -19.98 30.70 -32.16
CA GLY A 13 -20.34 30.58 -30.75
C GLY A 13 -19.82 29.33 -30.03
N VAL A 14 -19.02 28.48 -30.69
CA VAL A 14 -18.42 27.30 -30.06
C VAL A 14 -16.94 27.55 -29.71
N PRO A 15 -16.55 27.62 -28.42
CA PRO A 15 -15.18 27.90 -28.01
C PRO A 15 -14.26 26.68 -27.97
N THR A 16 -14.81 25.46 -27.88
CA THR A 16 -14.03 24.28 -27.47
C THR A 16 -14.06 23.16 -28.51
N ILE A 17 -12.87 22.60 -28.78
CA ILE A 17 -12.69 21.36 -29.57
C ILE A 17 -12.61 20.19 -28.59
N LEU A 18 -13.48 19.19 -28.76
CA LEU A 18 -13.36 17.89 -28.13
C LEU A 18 -12.55 16.95 -29.01
N ILE A 19 -11.61 16.23 -28.40
CA ILE A 19 -10.83 15.17 -29.03
C ILE A 19 -11.28 13.87 -28.39
N LEU A 20 -11.95 13.00 -29.14
CA LEU A 20 -12.20 11.63 -28.72
C LEU A 20 -11.09 10.73 -29.26
N ILE A 21 -10.49 9.95 -28.37
CA ILE A 21 -9.44 8.97 -28.68
C ILE A 21 -10.06 7.58 -28.56
N LEU A 22 -10.55 7.04 -29.68
CA LEU A 22 -11.16 5.70 -29.76
C LEU A 22 -10.58 4.97 -30.98
N GLY A 23 -9.31 4.58 -30.90
CA GLY A 23 -8.56 3.96 -32.02
C GLY A 23 -8.32 4.87 -33.23
N SER A 24 -8.96 6.05 -33.29
CA SER A 24 -8.76 7.12 -34.25
C SER A 24 -9.07 8.47 -33.59
N LEU A 25 -8.45 9.55 -34.07
CA LEU A 25 -8.70 10.91 -33.58
C LEU A 25 -9.98 11.46 -34.20
N ILE A 26 -11.03 11.57 -33.40
CA ILE A 26 -12.29 12.19 -33.83
C ILE A 26 -12.41 13.56 -33.16
N PHE A 27 -12.49 14.59 -33.99
CA PHE A 27 -12.64 15.98 -33.54
C PHE A 27 -14.11 16.39 -33.59
N ARG A 28 -14.64 16.93 -32.49
CA ARG A 28 -16.02 17.46 -32.42
C ARG A 28 -16.02 18.85 -31.79
N TRP A 29 -16.95 19.69 -32.19
CA TRP A 29 -17.16 21.00 -31.57
C TRP A 29 -18.21 20.86 -30.46
N ALA A 30 -17.94 21.45 -29.30
CA ALA A 30 -18.87 21.45 -28.17
C ALA A 30 -18.94 22.82 -27.51
N THR A 31 -20.15 23.27 -27.19
CA THR A 31 -20.35 24.51 -26.45
C THR A 31 -19.99 24.31 -24.98
N SER A 32 -19.74 25.40 -24.24
CA SER A 32 -19.51 25.31 -22.78
C SER A 32 -20.67 24.68 -22.00
N LYS A 33 -21.88 24.62 -22.58
CA LYS A 33 -23.04 23.94 -21.99
C LYS A 33 -23.04 22.43 -22.22
N ASP A 34 -22.32 21.98 -23.24
CA ASP A 34 -22.16 20.56 -23.58
C ASP A 34 -20.96 19.94 -22.84
N LEU A 35 -20.17 20.77 -22.15
CA LEU A 35 -19.03 20.34 -21.34
C LEU A 35 -19.49 20.19 -19.89
N SER A 36 -19.38 18.97 -19.37
CA SER A 36 -19.46 18.70 -17.93
C SER A 36 -18.07 18.37 -17.42
N GLU A 37 -17.76 18.83 -16.20
CA GLU A 37 -16.56 18.36 -15.50
C GLU A 37 -16.72 16.86 -15.22
N TYR A 38 -15.72 16.08 -15.64
CA TYR A 38 -15.70 14.65 -15.39
C TYR A 38 -15.23 14.42 -13.95
N ASP A 39 -16.12 13.88 -13.13
CA ASP A 39 -15.81 13.43 -11.78
C ASP A 39 -15.81 11.88 -11.74
N PRO A 40 -14.63 11.23 -11.61
CA PRO A 40 -14.53 9.78 -11.54
C PRO A 40 -15.10 9.19 -10.25
N PHE A 41 -15.39 10.02 -9.24
CA PHE A 41 -15.91 9.61 -7.95
C PHE A 41 -17.39 9.92 -7.76
N MET A 42 -18.04 10.56 -8.76
CA MET A 42 -19.48 10.75 -8.76
C MET A 42 -20.17 9.39 -8.73
N PRO A 43 -20.95 9.09 -7.68
CA PRO A 43 -21.54 7.78 -7.52
C PRO A 43 -22.47 7.48 -8.70
N ILE A 44 -22.38 6.26 -9.23
CA ILE A 44 -23.27 5.66 -10.25
C ILE A 44 -24.78 5.81 -9.87
N LEU A 45 -25.07 6.20 -8.63
CA LEU A 45 -26.39 6.46 -8.06
C LEU A 45 -27.18 7.62 -8.69
N GLN A 46 -26.61 8.43 -9.59
CA GLN A 46 -27.42 9.29 -10.48
C GLN A 46 -27.71 8.62 -11.82
N GLY A 47 -28.26 7.40 -11.76
CA GLY A 47 -28.85 6.73 -12.92
C GLY A 47 -29.82 7.64 -13.70
N GLU A 48 -30.47 8.61 -13.04
CA GLU A 48 -31.35 9.57 -13.70
C GLU A 48 -30.64 10.60 -14.61
N ILE A 49 -29.44 11.09 -14.27
CA ILE A 49 -28.74 12.06 -15.14
C ILE A 49 -28.10 11.32 -16.31
N VAL A 50 -27.46 10.19 -16.03
CA VAL A 50 -26.83 9.34 -17.04
C VAL A 50 -27.86 8.72 -17.98
N ALA A 51 -29.10 8.44 -17.52
CA ALA A 51 -30.19 7.96 -18.37
C ALA A 51 -30.82 9.06 -19.25
N ARG A 52 -30.76 10.34 -18.83
CA ARG A 52 -31.32 11.45 -19.62
C ARG A 52 -30.46 11.83 -20.82
N VAL A 53 -29.16 11.55 -20.78
CA VAL A 53 -28.22 11.93 -21.84
C VAL A 53 -27.72 10.68 -22.56
N SER A 54 -28.27 10.43 -23.76
CA SER A 54 -27.89 9.29 -24.59
C SER A 54 -26.38 9.28 -24.86
N GLY A 55 -25.72 8.15 -24.56
CA GLY A 55 -24.28 7.95 -24.76
C GLY A 55 -23.37 8.43 -23.62
N LEU A 56 -23.90 9.16 -22.63
CA LEU A 56 -23.10 9.61 -21.47
C LEU A 56 -22.66 8.42 -20.61
N ARG A 57 -23.51 7.40 -20.48
CA ARG A 57 -23.18 6.15 -19.78
C ARG A 57 -21.97 5.46 -20.40
N ASP A 58 -21.94 5.36 -21.72
CA ASP A 58 -20.87 4.69 -22.45
C ASP A 58 -19.58 5.51 -22.35
N ALA A 59 -19.68 6.85 -22.40
CA ALA A 59 -18.53 7.74 -22.20
C ALA A 59 -17.91 7.59 -20.80
N TYR A 60 -18.73 7.55 -19.74
CA TYR A 60 -18.26 7.29 -18.37
C TYR A 60 -17.68 5.87 -18.23
N GLY A 61 -18.33 4.87 -18.84
CA GLY A 61 -17.83 3.50 -18.85
C GLY A 61 -16.47 3.39 -19.53
N MET A 62 -16.27 4.05 -20.66
CA MET A 62 -14.98 4.12 -21.34
C MET A 62 -13.93 4.85 -20.49
N ALA A 63 -14.26 6.01 -19.92
CA ALA A 63 -13.34 6.77 -19.07
C ALA A 63 -12.91 5.99 -17.81
N ASN A 64 -13.85 5.34 -17.13
CA ASN A 64 -13.56 4.50 -15.95
C ASN A 64 -12.76 3.24 -16.32
N ASN A 65 -13.15 2.52 -17.37
CA ASN A 65 -12.38 1.37 -17.84
C ASN A 65 -10.94 1.76 -18.23
N HIS A 66 -10.74 2.98 -18.74
CA HIS A 66 -9.41 3.49 -19.04
C HIS A 66 -8.62 3.91 -17.79
N LEU A 67 -9.26 4.51 -16.78
CA LEU A 67 -8.63 4.78 -15.48
C LEU A 67 -8.19 3.48 -14.79
N ASP A 68 -9.00 2.43 -14.90
CA ASP A 68 -8.73 1.11 -14.31
C ASP A 68 -7.71 0.30 -15.12
N SER A 69 -7.46 0.65 -16.38
CA SER A 69 -6.58 -0.13 -17.27
C SER A 69 -5.09 -0.09 -16.91
N SER A 70 -4.68 0.66 -15.87
CA SER A 70 -3.27 0.85 -15.44
C SER A 70 -2.31 1.37 -16.52
N LEU A 71 -2.83 1.75 -17.69
CA LEU A 71 -2.05 2.31 -18.78
C LEU A 71 -1.72 3.76 -18.48
N ASP A 72 -0.43 4.06 -18.37
CA ASP A 72 0.06 5.39 -18.07
C ASP A 72 -0.12 6.37 -19.25
N LEU A 73 0.06 7.66 -18.96
CA LEU A 73 0.05 8.73 -19.97
C LEU A 73 1.17 8.56 -21.02
N GLU A 74 2.20 7.77 -20.72
CA GLU A 74 3.35 7.52 -21.60
C GLU A 74 2.96 6.56 -22.72
N TYR A 75 2.19 5.50 -22.42
CA TYR A 75 1.60 4.58 -23.39
C TYR A 75 0.79 5.32 -24.45
N TRP A 76 -0.04 6.27 -24.03
CA TRP A 76 -0.84 7.08 -24.95
C TRP A 76 -0.01 8.06 -25.77
N ARG A 77 1.05 8.64 -25.17
CA ARG A 77 2.02 9.47 -25.91
C ARG A 77 2.76 8.65 -26.97
N GLU A 78 3.21 7.46 -26.63
CA GLU A 78 3.95 6.56 -27.52
C GLU A 78 3.06 6.08 -28.69
N ARG A 79 1.79 5.76 -28.39
CA ARG A 79 0.80 5.41 -29.41
C ARG A 79 0.44 6.59 -30.33
N MET A 80 0.49 7.82 -29.81
CA MET A 80 0.27 9.04 -30.59
C MET A 80 1.48 9.42 -31.46
N ARG A 81 2.72 9.22 -30.97
CA ARG A 81 3.95 9.43 -31.75
C ARG A 81 4.03 8.47 -32.94
N SER A 82 3.70 7.20 -32.71
CA SER A 82 3.71 6.16 -33.76
C SER A 82 2.65 6.35 -34.85
N THR A 83 1.62 7.17 -34.61
CA THR A 83 0.57 7.47 -35.61
C THR A 83 0.88 8.73 -36.44
N ILE A 84 1.88 9.53 -36.04
CA ILE A 84 2.24 10.81 -36.67
C ILE A 84 3.71 10.76 -37.14
N THR A 85 4.05 9.79 -37.98
CA THR A 85 5.21 9.90 -38.86
C THR A 85 4.72 10.38 -40.22
N ILE A 86 4.73 11.70 -40.41
CA ILE A 86 4.69 12.31 -41.74
C ILE A 86 6.15 12.51 -42.11
N ASP A 87 6.61 11.77 -43.11
CA ASP A 87 7.94 11.89 -43.71
C ASP A 87 8.23 13.36 -44.04
N SER A 88 9.29 13.90 -43.46
CA SER A 88 9.77 15.25 -43.76
C SER A 88 11.28 15.21 -43.92
N ASP A 89 11.69 14.68 -45.07
CA ASP A 89 13.03 14.86 -45.63
C ASP A 89 13.21 16.33 -46.05
N LEU A 90 13.95 17.10 -45.27
CA LEU A 90 14.59 18.33 -45.76
C LEU A 90 15.96 18.48 -45.09
N GLU A 91 17.00 18.22 -45.89
CA GLU A 91 18.37 18.62 -45.61
C GLU A 91 18.47 20.16 -45.58
N SER A 92 19.12 20.72 -44.56
CA SER A 92 19.55 22.11 -44.59
C SER A 92 20.87 22.26 -43.84
N ASP A 93 21.91 22.52 -44.62
CA ASP A 93 23.29 22.81 -44.25
C ASP A 93 23.47 24.33 -44.09
N SER A 94 23.93 24.81 -42.93
CA SER A 94 24.74 26.05 -42.85
C SER A 94 25.35 26.27 -41.45
N GLY A 95 26.63 26.61 -41.43
CA GLY A 95 27.46 26.76 -40.23
C GLY A 95 27.35 28.07 -39.44
N ASP A 96 27.95 27.99 -38.26
CA ASP A 96 28.49 29.03 -37.38
C ASP A 96 27.55 30.15 -36.88
N SER A 97 26.80 29.80 -35.84
CA SER A 97 26.39 30.72 -34.77
C SER A 97 26.31 29.92 -33.48
N ILE A 98 26.88 30.42 -32.38
CA ILE A 98 26.84 29.73 -31.08
C ILE A 98 25.41 29.28 -30.80
N ASP A 99 25.31 27.97 -30.62
CA ASP A 99 24.20 27.14 -31.04
C ASP A 99 22.93 27.49 -30.25
N THR A 100 22.02 28.20 -30.92
CA THR A 100 20.70 28.53 -30.36
C THR A 100 19.91 27.26 -30.10
N GLU A 101 20.18 26.20 -30.87
CA GLU A 101 19.66 24.86 -30.68
C GLU A 101 20.18 24.24 -29.39
N PHE A 102 21.48 24.35 -29.08
CA PHE A 102 22.03 23.88 -27.81
C PHE A 102 21.48 24.62 -26.59
N GLN A 103 21.30 25.95 -26.67
CA GLN A 103 20.67 26.70 -25.57
C GLN A 103 19.19 26.36 -25.42
N GLN A 104 18.50 26.07 -26.51
CA GLN A 104 17.12 25.60 -26.50
C GLN A 104 17.03 24.18 -25.94
N ALA A 105 17.93 23.26 -26.33
CA ALA A 105 18.04 21.92 -25.78
C ALA A 105 18.37 21.91 -24.28
N LEU A 106 19.20 22.85 -23.79
CA LEU A 106 19.44 23.02 -22.35
C LEU A 106 18.20 23.56 -21.61
N ARG A 107 17.40 24.44 -22.22
CA ARG A 107 16.14 24.90 -21.63
C ARG A 107 15.10 23.80 -21.63
N GLU A 108 14.95 23.07 -22.73
CA GLU A 108 14.03 21.95 -22.88
C GLU A 108 14.42 20.79 -21.95
N SER A 109 15.70 20.44 -21.84
CA SER A 109 16.20 19.44 -20.88
C SER A 109 15.98 19.86 -19.42
N ARG A 110 16.16 21.16 -19.11
CA ARG A 110 15.90 21.68 -17.78
C ARG A 110 14.41 21.67 -17.46
N ASP A 111 13.57 22.08 -18.40
CA ASP A 111 12.12 22.08 -18.22
C ASP A 111 11.58 20.65 -18.14
N ASP A 112 12.14 19.70 -18.92
CA ASP A 112 11.85 18.26 -18.81
C ASP A 112 12.22 17.69 -17.43
N TYR A 113 13.38 18.06 -16.89
CA TYR A 113 13.80 17.71 -15.54
C TYR A 113 12.85 18.29 -14.46
N PHE A 114 12.35 19.51 -14.65
CA PHE A 114 11.34 20.11 -13.76
C PHE A 114 9.92 19.56 -13.97
N THR A 115 9.58 18.99 -15.13
CA THR A 115 8.35 18.20 -15.27
C THR A 115 8.47 16.84 -14.61
N GLN A 116 9.66 16.26 -14.54
CA GLN A 116 9.91 15.05 -13.73
C GLN A 116 9.82 15.36 -12.23
N SER A 117 10.25 16.55 -11.77
CA SER A 117 10.13 16.96 -10.36
C SER A 117 8.68 17.10 -9.87
N LYS A 118 7.68 17.12 -10.79
CA LYS A 118 6.25 17.08 -10.42
C LYS A 118 5.83 15.75 -9.81
N HIS A 119 6.67 14.71 -9.89
CA HIS A 119 6.36 13.36 -9.44
C HIS A 119 6.91 13.05 -8.05
N PHE A 120 7.28 14.06 -7.26
CA PHE A 120 7.78 13.85 -5.89
C PHE A 120 6.96 14.63 -4.87
N ILE A 121 6.88 14.09 -3.66
CA ILE A 121 6.19 14.67 -2.52
C ILE A 121 7.19 14.88 -1.39
N HIS A 122 7.17 16.09 -0.84
CA HIS A 122 7.96 16.53 0.30
C HIS A 122 7.23 16.17 1.59
N ILE A 123 7.91 15.45 2.50
CA ILE A 123 7.36 14.96 3.75
C ILE A 123 8.20 15.51 4.92
N PRO A 124 7.74 16.57 5.60
CA PRO A 124 8.40 17.05 6.80
C PRO A 124 8.11 16.07 7.95
N ILE A 125 9.16 15.49 8.53
CA ILE A 125 9.07 14.47 9.60
C ILE A 125 9.81 14.96 10.83
N GLY A 126 9.25 14.70 12.01
CA GLY A 126 9.86 15.06 13.28
C GLY A 126 9.62 16.51 13.69
N PRO A 127 10.11 16.89 14.89
CA PRO A 127 9.78 18.17 15.50
C PRO A 127 10.43 19.36 14.79
N THR A 128 11.48 19.11 13.98
CA THR A 128 12.20 20.14 13.26
C THR A 128 11.83 20.13 11.77
N PRO A 129 11.55 21.29 11.18
CA PRO A 129 11.15 21.37 9.76
C PRO A 129 12.29 21.07 8.78
N GLN A 130 13.50 20.77 9.29
CA GLN A 130 14.70 20.50 8.49
C GLN A 130 14.78 19.04 8.03
N GLN A 131 14.04 18.15 8.70
CA GLN A 131 14.03 16.73 8.39
C GLN A 131 12.96 16.46 7.33
N LEU A 132 13.38 16.65 6.08
CA LEU A 132 12.54 16.45 4.91
C LEU A 132 12.89 15.13 4.24
N ARG A 133 11.90 14.25 4.08
CA ARG A 133 11.99 13.11 3.16
C ARG A 133 11.26 13.44 1.86
N ILE A 134 11.74 12.88 0.76
CA ILE A 134 11.19 13.07 -0.58
C ILE A 134 10.87 11.69 -1.12
N LEU A 135 9.60 11.43 -1.42
CA LEU A 135 9.15 10.16 -1.99
C LEU A 135 8.46 10.38 -3.34
N PRO A 136 8.45 9.38 -4.24
CA PRO A 136 7.67 9.44 -5.47
C PRO A 136 6.18 9.61 -5.18
N GLN A 137 5.50 10.45 -5.96
CA GLN A 137 4.09 10.76 -5.82
C GLN A 137 3.22 9.51 -5.92
N HIS A 138 3.53 8.61 -6.85
CA HIS A 138 2.75 7.39 -7.06
C HIS A 138 2.74 6.45 -5.84
N SER A 139 3.77 6.49 -4.99
CA SER A 139 3.87 5.71 -3.76
C SER A 139 2.86 6.12 -2.67
N LEU A 140 2.43 7.39 -2.71
CA LEU A 140 1.62 8.03 -1.66
C LEU A 140 0.20 8.39 -2.14
N TRP A 141 0.06 8.79 -3.40
CA TRP A 141 -1.12 9.50 -3.90
C TRP A 141 -2.42 8.71 -3.80
N ASN A 142 -2.32 7.39 -3.93
CA ASN A 142 -3.46 6.48 -3.94
C ASN A 142 -3.72 5.82 -2.57
N ARG A 143 -3.00 6.23 -1.52
CA ARG A 143 -3.14 5.65 -0.18
C ARG A 143 -4.32 6.31 0.56
N PRO A 144 -5.36 5.55 0.95
CA PRO A 144 -6.57 6.12 1.56
C PRO A 144 -6.32 6.90 2.85
N TYR A 145 -5.31 6.53 3.63
CA TYR A 145 -4.96 7.20 4.89
C TYR A 145 -4.31 8.58 4.70
N PHE A 146 -3.77 8.89 3.51
CA PHE A 146 -3.31 10.24 3.19
C PHE A 146 -4.35 11.06 2.43
N ARG A 147 -5.23 10.37 1.69
CA ARG A 147 -6.27 11.00 0.88
C ARG A 147 -7.50 10.11 0.83
N ASP A 148 -8.57 10.56 1.47
CA ASP A 148 -9.88 9.94 1.39
C ASP A 148 -10.96 11.01 1.15
N PRO A 149 -11.44 11.16 -0.10
CA PRO A 149 -12.52 12.10 -0.43
C PRO A 149 -13.81 11.83 0.35
N ARG A 150 -14.11 10.58 0.72
CA ARG A 150 -15.34 10.21 1.43
C ARG A 150 -15.34 10.72 2.85
N ARG A 151 -14.16 10.80 3.47
CA ARG A 151 -13.96 11.37 4.81
C ARG A 151 -13.58 12.85 4.76
N GLY A 152 -13.50 13.45 3.58
CA GLY A 152 -12.97 14.81 3.38
C GLY A 152 -11.51 14.95 3.80
N LEU A 153 -10.77 13.84 3.82
CA LEU A 153 -9.38 13.78 4.24
C LEU A 153 -8.48 14.06 3.04
N ASN A 154 -7.69 15.12 3.13
CA ASN A 154 -6.61 15.36 2.18
C ASN A 154 -5.43 15.98 2.93
N HIS A 155 -4.35 15.20 3.06
CA HIS A 155 -3.12 15.64 3.69
C HIS A 155 -2.14 16.27 2.71
N PHE A 156 -2.47 16.43 1.43
CA PHE A 156 -1.57 17.00 0.43
C PHE A 156 -1.84 18.48 0.20
N ASP A 157 -0.81 19.30 0.41
CA ASP A 157 -0.78 20.72 0.06
C ASP A 157 0.11 20.96 -1.17
N TYR A 158 -0.21 21.96 -1.98
CA TYR A 158 0.62 22.41 -3.08
C TYR A 158 1.26 23.76 -2.75
N ILE A 159 2.57 23.75 -2.46
CA ILE A 159 3.31 24.92 -1.96
C ILE A 159 4.58 25.08 -2.79
N ASP A 160 4.83 26.30 -3.28
CA ASP A 160 6.04 26.62 -4.05
C ASP A 160 6.31 25.62 -5.19
N ASN A 161 5.25 25.31 -5.95
CA ASN A 161 5.29 24.39 -7.09
C ASN A 161 5.63 22.92 -6.72
N THR A 162 5.52 22.55 -5.44
CA THR A 162 5.84 21.22 -4.91
C THR A 162 4.70 20.67 -4.06
N TRP A 163 4.44 19.36 -4.15
CA TRP A 163 3.47 18.69 -3.27
C TRP A 163 4.11 18.41 -1.91
N VAL A 164 3.40 18.74 -0.83
CA VAL A 164 3.84 18.54 0.56
C VAL A 164 2.80 17.72 1.30
N LEU A 165 3.22 16.62 1.94
CA LEU A 165 2.36 15.82 2.82
C LEU A 165 2.33 16.42 4.23
N ARG A 166 1.18 16.94 4.65
CA ARG A 166 0.91 17.49 5.98
C ARG A 166 -0.05 16.60 6.76
N HIS A 167 0.53 15.74 7.59
CA HIS A 167 -0.22 14.92 8.54
C HIS A 167 0.08 15.37 9.98
N PRO A 168 -0.94 15.53 10.86
CA PRO A 168 -0.76 16.09 12.19
C PRO A 168 0.19 15.28 13.09
N ALA A 169 0.36 13.99 12.83
CA ALA A 169 1.26 13.14 13.59
C ALA A 169 2.71 13.11 13.07
N LEU A 170 3.00 13.59 11.85
CA LEU A 170 4.37 13.57 11.30
C LEU A 170 5.39 14.30 12.19
N PRO A 171 5.07 15.44 12.85
CA PRO A 171 6.00 16.07 13.77
C PRO A 171 6.37 15.24 15.00
N LEU A 172 5.55 14.24 15.34
CA LEU A 172 5.74 13.34 16.47
C LEU A 172 6.46 12.04 16.08
N VAL A 173 6.68 11.82 14.78
CA VAL A 173 7.35 10.64 14.25
C VAL A 173 8.87 10.86 14.29
N ASN A 174 9.59 9.86 14.79
CA ASN A 174 11.05 9.83 14.69
C ASN A 174 11.46 9.60 13.22
N PRO A 175 12.30 10.46 12.63
CA PRO A 175 12.75 10.30 11.24
C PRO A 175 13.41 8.95 10.95
N ALA A 176 14.18 8.41 11.89
CA ALA A 176 14.82 7.11 11.70
C ALA A 176 13.81 5.96 11.61
N ASP A 177 12.70 6.06 12.36
CA ASP A 177 11.63 5.07 12.29
C ASP A 177 10.82 5.23 11.00
N PHE A 178 10.66 6.48 10.52
CA PHE A 178 9.97 6.78 9.26
C PHE A 178 10.68 6.19 8.04
N ASP A 179 11.99 5.98 8.10
CA ASP A 179 12.74 5.40 6.98
C ASP A 179 12.21 4.00 6.60
N PHE A 180 11.74 3.21 7.56
CA PHE A 180 11.10 1.92 7.28
C PHE A 180 9.73 2.08 6.60
N ALA A 181 8.93 3.06 7.02
CA ALA A 181 7.66 3.35 6.36
C ALA A 181 7.86 3.90 4.95
N ALA A 182 8.89 4.73 4.75
CA ALA A 182 9.29 5.24 3.44
C ALA A 182 9.69 4.10 2.48
N GLU A 183 10.55 3.19 2.93
CA GLU A 183 10.97 2.03 2.13
C GLU A 183 9.77 1.17 1.72
N TYR A 184 8.83 0.95 2.65
CA TYR A 184 7.60 0.22 2.37
C TYR A 184 6.71 0.93 1.33
N LEU A 185 6.56 2.25 1.44
CA LEU A 185 5.78 3.03 0.48
C LEU A 185 6.38 2.97 -0.93
N GLU A 186 7.71 2.95 -1.05
CA GLU A 186 8.42 2.89 -2.33
C GLU A 186 8.43 1.50 -2.94
N SER A 187 8.67 0.46 -2.13
CA SER A 187 9.01 -0.88 -2.62
C SER A 187 8.03 -1.99 -2.22
N GLY A 188 7.10 -1.71 -1.30
CA GLY A 188 6.20 -2.70 -0.71
C GLY A 188 6.83 -3.56 0.40
N GLY A 189 8.10 -3.32 0.77
CA GLY A 189 8.77 -3.97 1.89
C GLY A 189 9.70 -3.01 2.63
N PHE A 190 10.17 -3.39 3.82
CA PHE A 190 11.08 -2.54 4.61
C PHE A 190 12.15 -3.35 5.36
N GLY A 191 13.29 -2.71 5.63
CA GLY A 191 14.37 -3.25 6.45
C GLY A 191 15.00 -4.53 5.91
N ILE A 192 15.39 -5.44 6.81
CA ILE A 192 15.96 -6.74 6.44
C ILE A 192 14.89 -7.57 5.73
N ARG A 193 15.17 -8.06 4.52
CA ARG A 193 14.24 -8.87 3.70
C ARG A 193 14.28 -10.33 4.13
N LEU A 194 13.13 -11.00 4.05
CA LEU A 194 12.95 -12.42 4.39
C LEU A 194 12.69 -13.26 3.12
N PRO A 195 13.02 -14.56 3.11
CA PRO A 195 13.60 -15.34 4.22
C PRO A 195 15.06 -15.01 4.47
N LEU A 196 15.48 -15.06 5.74
CA LEU A 196 16.91 -15.06 6.06
C LEU A 196 17.53 -16.38 5.60
N ASP A 197 18.81 -16.35 5.23
CA ASP A 197 19.51 -17.57 4.83
C ASP A 197 19.49 -18.58 6.00
N PRO A 198 18.91 -19.78 5.82
CA PRO A 198 18.66 -20.71 6.92
C PRO A 198 19.95 -21.25 7.58
N GLY A 199 21.10 -21.12 6.89
CA GLY A 199 22.40 -21.50 7.42
C GLY A 199 23.17 -20.37 8.13
N ASN A 200 22.66 -19.13 8.10
CA ASN A 200 23.38 -17.96 8.62
C ASN A 200 22.50 -17.00 9.44
N SER A 201 21.26 -17.40 9.73
CA SER A 201 20.34 -16.61 10.56
C SER A 201 20.75 -16.72 12.02
N SER A 202 21.33 -15.66 12.56
CA SER A 202 21.65 -15.56 13.98
C SER A 202 20.44 -15.06 14.78
N SER A 203 20.40 -15.32 16.08
CA SER A 203 19.39 -14.73 16.96
C SER A 203 19.42 -13.19 16.95
N GLU A 204 20.59 -12.60 16.70
CA GLU A 204 20.76 -11.14 16.58
C GLU A 204 20.03 -10.57 15.35
N ASP A 205 19.89 -11.37 14.28
CA ASP A 205 19.14 -10.96 13.08
C ASP A 205 17.65 -10.86 13.40
N HIS A 206 17.09 -11.80 14.17
CA HIS A 206 15.68 -11.77 14.58
C HIS A 206 15.39 -10.58 15.50
N SER A 207 16.28 -10.30 16.47
CA SER A 207 16.18 -9.12 17.34
C SER A 207 16.17 -7.81 16.55
N THR A 208 17.01 -7.74 15.52
CA THR A 208 17.09 -6.59 14.61
C THR A 208 15.81 -6.45 13.79
N VAL A 209 15.30 -7.54 13.20
CA VAL A 209 14.03 -7.54 12.45
C VAL A 209 12.88 -7.11 13.35
N LEU A 210 12.82 -7.58 14.59
CA LEU A 210 11.78 -7.21 15.53
C LEU A 210 11.84 -5.72 15.88
N THR A 211 13.05 -5.17 16.07
CA THR A 211 13.26 -3.74 16.30
C THR A 211 12.77 -2.90 15.13
N GLN A 212 13.06 -3.34 13.90
CA GLN A 212 12.57 -2.69 12.67
C GLN A 212 11.04 -2.78 12.57
N CYS A 213 10.45 -3.94 12.88
CA CYS A 213 9.00 -4.12 12.90
C CYS A 213 8.34 -3.19 13.93
N TYR A 214 8.93 -3.02 15.12
CA TYR A 214 8.43 -2.09 16.12
C TYR A 214 8.49 -0.63 15.65
N ALA A 215 9.60 -0.23 15.03
CA ALA A 215 9.78 1.10 14.48
C ALA A 215 8.74 1.38 13.37
N ALA A 216 8.63 0.49 12.39
CA ALA A 216 7.64 0.57 11.32
C ALA A 216 6.20 0.60 11.87
N TRP A 217 5.87 -0.27 12.82
CA TRP A 217 4.56 -0.29 13.48
C TRP A 217 4.23 1.02 14.19
N SER A 218 5.20 1.61 14.89
CA SER A 218 5.03 2.89 15.59
C SER A 218 4.69 4.04 14.63
N VAL A 219 5.28 4.03 13.43
CA VAL A 219 4.96 5.01 12.38
C VAL A 219 3.62 4.71 11.74
N ALA A 220 3.38 3.45 11.36
CA ALA A 220 2.16 3.00 10.73
C ALA A 220 0.94 3.37 11.57
N ASP A 221 1.05 3.16 12.87
CA ASP A 221 0.02 3.50 13.82
C ASP A 221 -0.30 4.99 13.88
N ARG A 222 0.73 5.83 13.90
CA ARG A 222 0.55 7.27 14.00
C ARG A 222 -0.04 7.89 12.74
N LEU A 223 0.15 7.23 11.61
CA LEU A 223 -0.25 7.69 10.28
C LEU A 223 -1.44 6.89 9.71
N ASP A 224 -2.07 6.04 10.53
CA ASP A 224 -3.17 5.15 10.14
C ASP A 224 -2.88 4.27 8.90
N MET A 225 -1.62 3.87 8.72
CA MET A 225 -1.13 3.04 7.60
C MET A 225 -1.46 1.56 7.84
N HIS A 226 -2.74 1.22 7.71
CA HIS A 226 -3.24 -0.14 7.94
C HIS A 226 -2.52 -1.20 7.08
N ASP A 227 -2.17 -0.88 5.83
CA ASP A 227 -1.41 -1.77 4.94
C ASP A 227 -0.01 -2.12 5.47
N LEU A 228 0.72 -1.13 5.99
CA LEU A 228 2.00 -1.35 6.65
C LEU A 228 1.83 -2.13 7.96
N MET A 229 0.74 -1.91 8.70
CA MET A 229 0.44 -2.69 9.91
C MET A 229 0.27 -4.17 9.59
N GLU A 230 -0.53 -4.51 8.58
CA GLU A 230 -0.71 -5.88 8.11
C GLU A 230 0.63 -6.50 7.68
N HIS A 231 1.43 -5.75 6.91
CA HIS A 231 2.74 -6.21 6.46
C HIS A 231 3.73 -6.45 7.61
N VAL A 232 3.65 -5.66 8.69
CA VAL A 232 4.43 -5.92 9.91
C VAL A 232 4.02 -7.26 10.52
N VAL A 233 2.72 -7.58 10.57
CA VAL A 233 2.28 -8.89 11.10
C VAL A 233 2.77 -10.03 10.22
N ASP A 234 2.61 -9.93 8.89
CA ASP A 234 3.13 -10.94 7.95
C ASP A 234 4.62 -11.19 8.17
N LYS A 235 5.38 -10.10 8.38
CA LYS A 235 6.82 -10.16 8.62
C LYS A 235 7.15 -10.83 9.96
N LEU A 236 6.38 -10.56 11.01
CA LEU A 236 6.54 -11.18 12.32
C LEU A 236 6.19 -12.67 12.30
N GLU A 237 5.16 -13.07 11.55
CA GLU A 237 4.77 -14.48 11.36
C GLU A 237 5.85 -15.29 10.65
N SER A 238 6.67 -14.64 9.82
CA SER A 238 7.76 -15.28 9.08
C SER A 238 9.09 -15.40 9.85
N ILE A 239 9.15 -14.94 11.10
CA ILE A 239 10.31 -15.10 11.98
C ILE A 239 9.96 -15.89 13.24
N THR A 240 10.97 -16.49 13.88
CA THR A 240 10.83 -17.13 15.20
C THR A 240 11.58 -16.30 16.23
N PRO A 241 10.95 -15.25 16.79
CA PRO A 241 11.60 -14.34 17.72
C PRO A 241 11.80 -15.00 19.09
N ASP A 242 12.71 -14.44 19.89
CA ASP A 242 12.87 -14.87 21.28
C ASP A 242 11.62 -14.52 22.12
N ARG A 243 11.33 -15.36 23.12
CA ARG A 243 10.15 -15.20 23.99
C ARG A 243 10.19 -13.88 24.76
N ASP A 244 11.32 -13.52 25.35
CA ASP A 244 11.40 -12.30 26.16
C ASP A 244 11.22 -11.06 25.30
N GLU A 245 11.78 -11.06 24.10
CA GLU A 245 11.60 -9.99 23.13
C GLU A 245 10.14 -9.85 22.69
N MET A 246 9.45 -10.97 22.47
CA MET A 246 8.05 -10.95 22.07
C MET A 246 7.11 -10.52 23.19
N MET A 247 7.41 -10.88 24.44
CA MET A 247 6.71 -10.35 25.61
C MET A 247 6.90 -8.83 25.75
N VAL A 248 8.11 -8.33 25.53
CA VAL A 248 8.37 -6.87 25.54
C VAL A 248 7.59 -6.18 24.43
N PHE A 249 7.55 -6.77 23.23
CA PHE A 249 6.77 -6.25 22.11
C PHE A 249 5.28 -6.21 22.46
N ALA A 250 4.72 -7.31 22.97
CA ALA A 250 3.32 -7.39 23.40
C ALA A 250 2.97 -6.34 24.46
N CYS A 251 3.82 -6.17 25.47
CA CYS A 251 3.62 -5.13 26.48
C CYS A 251 3.51 -3.72 25.88
N ARG A 252 4.29 -3.42 24.83
CA ARG A 252 4.27 -2.12 24.16
C ARG A 252 3.03 -1.93 23.29
N ILE A 253 2.51 -3.00 22.69
CA ILE A 253 1.29 -2.97 21.87
C ILE A 253 0.06 -2.80 22.76
N PHE A 254 -0.12 -3.68 23.76
CA PHE A 254 -1.27 -3.67 24.65
C PHE A 254 -1.25 -2.53 25.68
N GLY A 255 -0.06 -2.01 26.03
CA GLY A 255 0.06 -0.89 26.96
C GLY A 255 -0.38 0.46 26.40
N LYS A 256 -0.57 0.58 25.08
CA LYS A 256 -1.02 1.82 24.44
C LYS A 256 -2.55 1.92 24.49
N LYS A 257 -3.07 2.87 25.28
CA LYS A 257 -4.48 3.28 25.18
C LYS A 257 -4.68 4.07 23.88
N ARG A 258 -5.63 3.66 23.04
CA ARG A 258 -5.99 4.35 21.80
C ARG A 258 -7.47 4.64 21.74
N ASP A 259 -7.79 5.71 21.01
CA ASP A 259 -9.15 6.20 20.78
C ASP A 259 -9.81 5.58 19.54
N GLY A 260 -9.21 4.53 18.96
CA GLY A 260 -9.74 3.81 17.82
C GLY A 260 -8.88 2.59 17.49
N ASP A 261 -9.56 1.48 17.19
CA ASP A 261 -8.92 0.25 16.75
C ASP A 261 -8.94 0.19 15.22
N LEU A 262 -7.75 0.09 14.63
CA LEU A 262 -7.61 -0.23 13.21
C LEU A 262 -7.60 -1.75 13.03
N PRO A 263 -8.00 -2.29 11.86
CA PRO A 263 -7.95 -3.73 11.58
C PRO A 263 -6.62 -4.39 11.94
N GLY A 264 -5.50 -3.75 11.58
CA GLY A 264 -4.16 -4.25 11.91
C GLY A 264 -3.90 -4.36 13.41
N HIS A 265 -4.55 -3.55 14.25
CA HIS A 265 -4.40 -3.66 15.72
C HIS A 265 -4.97 -4.97 16.24
N TYR A 266 -6.11 -5.41 15.72
CA TYR A 266 -6.70 -6.69 16.12
C TYR A 266 -5.79 -7.84 15.69
N ARG A 267 -5.32 -7.82 14.44
CA ARG A 267 -4.46 -8.88 13.91
C ARG A 267 -3.14 -9.02 14.68
N ILE A 268 -2.46 -7.91 14.98
CA ILE A 268 -1.22 -7.99 15.77
C ILE A 268 -1.48 -8.45 17.20
N LYS A 269 -2.58 -8.02 17.84
CA LYS A 269 -2.94 -8.42 19.20
C LYS A 269 -3.23 -9.91 19.25
N GLU A 270 -4.01 -10.41 18.28
CA GLU A 270 -4.30 -11.83 18.11
C GLU A 270 -3.02 -12.64 17.91
N PHE A 271 -2.14 -12.22 16.98
CA PHE A 271 -0.86 -12.87 16.74
C PHE A 271 -0.01 -12.96 18.03
N LEU A 272 0.13 -11.85 18.76
CA LEU A 272 0.91 -11.79 19.98
C LEU A 272 0.31 -12.65 21.11
N ALA A 273 -1.02 -12.60 21.27
CA ALA A 273 -1.73 -13.40 22.26
C ALA A 273 -1.56 -14.90 21.97
N LYS A 274 -1.72 -15.30 20.70
CA LYS A 274 -1.50 -16.67 20.24
C LYS A 274 -0.05 -17.12 20.49
N PHE A 275 0.93 -16.31 20.10
CA PHE A 275 2.34 -16.63 20.32
C PHE A 275 2.66 -16.84 21.81
N ILE A 276 2.13 -15.99 22.69
CA ILE A 276 2.33 -16.12 24.13
C ILE A 276 1.62 -17.36 24.68
N ALA A 277 0.41 -17.65 24.21
CA ALA A 277 -0.36 -18.83 24.61
C ALA A 277 0.34 -20.14 24.24
N GLU A 278 0.86 -20.25 23.01
CA GLU A 278 1.61 -21.42 22.54
C GLU A 278 2.89 -21.65 23.35
N ASN A 279 3.52 -20.56 23.81
CA ASN A 279 4.75 -20.58 24.59
C ASN A 279 4.53 -20.44 26.10
N TRP A 280 3.28 -20.58 26.58
CA TRP A 280 2.88 -20.27 27.96
C TRP A 280 3.77 -20.92 29.02
N TRP A 281 4.04 -22.22 28.88
CA TRP A 281 4.85 -22.96 29.84
C TRP A 281 6.32 -22.52 29.86
N GLY A 282 6.84 -22.03 28.73
CA GLY A 282 8.16 -21.41 28.67
C GLY A 282 8.22 -20.17 29.53
N TYR A 283 7.24 -19.27 29.38
CA TYR A 283 7.15 -18.05 30.20
C TYR A 283 6.95 -18.34 31.68
N VAL A 284 6.09 -19.30 32.05
CA VAL A 284 5.87 -19.65 33.46
C VAL A 284 7.12 -20.26 34.08
N ARG A 285 7.83 -21.13 33.36
CA ARG A 285 9.01 -21.83 33.88
C ARG A 285 10.22 -20.90 34.03
N GLU A 286 10.45 -20.04 33.04
CA GLU A 286 11.64 -19.20 32.97
C GLU A 286 11.40 -17.80 33.55
N GLY A 287 10.24 -17.21 33.29
CA GLY A 287 9.87 -15.87 33.75
C GLY A 287 9.20 -15.83 35.13
N GLY A 288 8.54 -16.91 35.56
CA GLY A 288 7.94 -17.04 36.89
C GLY A 288 7.06 -15.83 37.27
N GLU A 289 7.35 -15.21 38.42
CA GLU A 289 6.60 -14.05 38.94
C GLU A 289 6.63 -12.83 38.01
N TRP A 290 7.72 -12.62 37.27
CA TRP A 290 7.86 -11.46 36.38
C TRP A 290 6.84 -11.51 35.23
N PHE A 291 6.59 -12.70 34.67
CA PHE A 291 5.61 -12.89 33.61
C PHE A 291 4.20 -12.62 34.12
N VAL A 292 3.85 -13.14 35.30
CA VAL A 292 2.54 -12.94 35.93
C VAL A 292 2.30 -11.45 36.21
N GLU A 293 3.28 -10.75 36.79
CA GLU A 293 3.17 -9.31 37.06
C GLU A 293 2.93 -8.49 35.78
N ARG A 294 3.50 -8.90 34.65
CA ARG A 294 3.27 -8.22 33.36
C ARG A 294 1.84 -8.41 32.85
N LEU A 295 1.28 -9.61 32.98
CA LEU A 295 -0.10 -9.89 32.59
C LEU A 295 -1.10 -9.13 33.48
N GLU A 296 -0.88 -9.12 34.80
CA GLU A 296 -1.74 -8.39 35.74
C GLU A 296 -1.81 -6.88 35.44
N ARG A 297 -0.71 -6.30 34.93
CA ARG A 297 -0.65 -4.89 34.53
C ARG A 297 -1.38 -4.61 33.21
N LEU A 298 -1.67 -5.64 32.41
CA LEU A 298 -2.25 -5.56 31.08
C LEU A 298 -3.43 -6.53 30.98
N PRO A 299 -4.58 -6.22 31.61
CA PRO A 299 -5.71 -7.15 31.70
C PRO A 299 -6.30 -7.52 30.33
N GLU A 300 -6.15 -6.66 29.32
CA GLU A 300 -6.53 -6.99 27.94
C GLU A 300 -5.64 -8.11 27.37
N LEU A 301 -4.33 -8.01 27.56
CA LEU A 301 -3.38 -9.05 27.14
C LEU A 301 -3.63 -10.35 27.90
N GLU A 302 -3.85 -10.27 29.22
CA GLU A 302 -4.16 -11.44 30.04
C GLU A 302 -5.39 -12.18 29.52
N ARG A 303 -6.49 -11.46 29.26
CA ARG A 303 -7.73 -12.04 28.73
C ARG A 303 -7.49 -12.71 27.39
N ASP A 304 -6.88 -12.02 26.44
CA ASP A 304 -6.68 -12.52 25.08
C ASP A 304 -5.72 -13.73 25.07
N VAL A 305 -4.68 -13.72 25.91
CA VAL A 305 -3.78 -14.88 26.09
C VAL A 305 -4.52 -16.06 26.71
N CYS A 306 -5.40 -15.84 27.70
CA CYS A 306 -6.19 -16.93 28.30
C CYS A 306 -7.15 -17.56 27.29
N GLU A 307 -7.81 -16.74 26.48
CA GLU A 307 -8.69 -17.20 25.39
C GLU A 307 -7.92 -18.05 24.38
N LYS A 308 -6.81 -17.53 23.84
CA LYS A 308 -5.96 -18.29 22.90
C LYS A 308 -5.35 -19.54 23.51
N ARG A 309 -5.04 -19.53 24.81
CA ARG A 309 -4.54 -20.71 25.50
C ARG A 309 -5.62 -21.80 25.60
N LEU A 310 -6.88 -21.42 25.82
CA LEU A 310 -7.99 -22.37 25.83
C LEU A 310 -8.19 -22.99 24.44
N GLU A 311 -8.12 -22.17 23.38
CA GLU A 311 -8.15 -22.65 21.98
C GLU A 311 -7.04 -23.70 21.73
N VAL A 312 -5.78 -23.36 22.05
CA VAL A 312 -4.64 -24.28 21.86
C VAL A 312 -4.76 -25.58 22.68
N LEU A 313 -5.38 -25.53 23.86
CA LEU A 313 -5.61 -26.72 24.67
C LEU A 313 -6.72 -27.61 24.09
N ASN A 314 -7.81 -27.03 23.62
CA ASN A 314 -8.89 -27.77 22.97
C ASN A 314 -8.37 -28.41 21.68
N GLU A 315 -7.62 -27.68 20.85
CA GLU A 315 -6.99 -28.23 19.64
C GLU A 315 -6.01 -29.38 19.93
N ARG A 316 -5.46 -29.48 21.14
CA ARG A 316 -4.61 -30.61 21.53
C ARG A 316 -5.42 -31.82 21.97
N LEU A 317 -6.51 -31.59 22.71
CA LEU A 317 -7.43 -32.65 23.10
C LEU A 317 -8.08 -33.28 21.87
N ASP A 318 -8.59 -32.46 20.94
CA ASP A 318 -9.20 -32.95 19.71
C ASP A 318 -8.22 -33.82 18.88
N ARG A 319 -6.93 -33.43 18.85
CA ARG A 319 -5.87 -34.22 18.17
C ARG A 319 -5.40 -35.46 18.92
N GLU A 320 -5.63 -35.53 20.23
CA GLU A 320 -5.35 -36.73 21.03
C GLU A 320 -6.49 -37.72 20.83
N ASP A 321 -7.74 -37.26 20.87
CA ASP A 321 -8.94 -38.07 20.58
C ASP A 321 -8.88 -38.66 19.16
N GLU A 322 -8.55 -37.86 18.13
CA GLU A 322 -8.38 -38.35 16.75
C GLU A 322 -7.30 -39.44 16.63
N LYS A 323 -6.22 -39.37 17.41
CA LYS A 323 -5.16 -40.37 17.38
C LYS A 323 -5.53 -41.65 18.12
N GLU A 324 -6.26 -41.53 19.23
CA GLU A 324 -6.77 -42.70 19.94
C GLU A 324 -7.76 -43.46 19.06
N GLU A 325 -8.62 -42.76 18.30
CA GLU A 325 -9.51 -43.37 17.30
C GLU A 325 -8.72 -44.06 16.16
N GLU A 326 -7.67 -43.42 15.62
CA GLU A 326 -6.79 -44.03 14.61
C GLU A 326 -6.06 -45.28 15.14
N GLU A 327 -5.56 -45.26 16.38
CA GLU A 327 -4.89 -46.40 17.01
C GLU A 327 -5.86 -47.57 17.27
N GLU A 328 -7.10 -47.29 17.69
CA GLU A 328 -8.14 -48.32 17.86
C GLU A 328 -8.54 -48.97 16.52
N GLU A 329 -8.67 -48.18 15.44
CA GLU A 329 -8.95 -48.71 14.10
C GLU A 329 -7.79 -49.60 13.58
N GLU A 330 -6.53 -49.21 13.81
CA GLU A 330 -5.36 -50.03 13.44
C GLU A 330 -5.31 -51.35 14.22
N GLU A 331 -5.64 -51.36 15.53
CA GLU A 331 -5.70 -52.58 16.34
C GLU A 331 -6.82 -53.54 15.89
N GLU A 332 -8.00 -53.03 15.51
CA GLU A 332 -9.09 -53.85 14.97
C GLU A 332 -8.75 -54.48 13.61
N GLU A 333 -8.02 -53.78 12.74
CA GLU A 333 -7.55 -54.32 11.47
C GLU A 333 -6.48 -55.42 11.66
N GLU A 334 -5.59 -55.30 12.65
CA GLU A 334 -4.59 -56.33 12.95
C GLU A 334 -5.21 -57.63 13.50
N ASP A 335 -6.17 -57.55 14.44
CA ASP A 335 -6.80 -58.74 15.05
C ASP A 335 -7.77 -59.46 14.08
N GLY A 336 -8.33 -58.73 13.10
CA GLY A 336 -9.20 -59.30 12.06
C GLY A 336 -8.50 -60.13 10.98
N GLY A 337 -7.16 -60.07 10.88
CA GLY A 337 -6.38 -60.65 9.78
C GLY A 337 -5.98 -62.13 9.92
N ASP A 338 -5.93 -62.69 11.13
CA ASP A 338 -5.33 -64.01 11.39
C ASP A 338 -6.32 -65.20 11.21
N GLY A 339 -7.55 -64.92 10.76
CA GLY A 339 -8.63 -65.90 10.63
C GLY A 339 -8.80 -66.58 9.26
N MET A 340 -8.02 -66.21 8.24
CA MET A 340 -8.12 -66.79 6.89
C MET A 340 -6.99 -67.80 6.62
N GLU A 341 -6.97 -68.90 7.38
CA GLU A 341 -6.27 -70.10 6.93
C GLU A 341 -7.06 -70.75 5.77
N VAL A 342 -6.31 -70.97 4.71
CA VAL A 342 -6.72 -71.48 3.39
C VAL A 342 -6.91 -73.00 3.48
N ASP A 343 -8.09 -73.48 3.13
CA ASP A 343 -8.40 -74.90 2.86
C ASP A 343 -7.87 -75.38 1.49
#